data_AF-A0A8T5QUE5-F1
#
_entry.id   AF-A0A8T5QUE5-F1
#
_cell.length_a   1.000
_cell.length_b   1.000
_cell.length_c   1.000
_cell.angle_alpha   90.00
_cell.angle_beta   90.00
_cell.angle_gamma   90.00
#
_symmetry.space_group_name_H-M   'P 1'
#
loop_
_entity.id
_entity.type
_entity.pdbx_description
1 polymer ?
#
loop_
_entity_poly.entity_id
_entity_poly.type
_entity_poly.pdbx_seq_one_letter_code
_entity_poly.pdbx_strand_id
1 'polypeptide(L)'
;MTLEDELLDKLLEVINLKKLDLYNTNISELSKLKGLNLEYLNLDCTKVSDISALEGMPLRELHLLATSVSDISYLRGMPLQVLNLDCTNVSDISALEGMPLKRLQLYNTKITDIFPLSGMPLENLDINSNNIYDISPLEGMSFKKLNISYTKIENLSYLEKIKAEELIMEGLNLDNLKAF
;
A
#
# COMPACT_ATOMS: atom_id res chain seq x y z
N MET A 1 24.78 -14.06 15.65
CA MET A 1 23.33 -14.24 15.77
C MET A 1 22.85 -13.18 16.74
N THR A 2 22.01 -12.24 16.29
CA THR A 2 21.46 -11.20 17.17
C THR A 2 20.36 -11.81 18.05
N LEU A 3 19.97 -11.10 19.13
CA LEU A 3 18.84 -11.51 19.97
C LEU A 3 17.53 -11.65 19.14
N GLU A 4 17.43 -10.89 18.06
CA GLU A 4 16.32 -10.92 17.10
C GLU A 4 16.35 -12.17 16.23
N ASP A 5 17.54 -12.62 15.78
CA ASP A 5 17.68 -13.89 15.04
C ASP A 5 17.23 -15.09 15.87
N GLU A 6 17.59 -15.11 17.16
CA GLU A 6 17.23 -16.18 18.08
C GLU A 6 15.72 -16.18 18.40
N LEU A 7 15.12 -14.99 18.52
CA LEU A 7 13.67 -14.86 18.68
C LEU A 7 12.93 -15.35 17.43
N LEU A 8 13.42 -15.00 16.23
CA LEU A 8 12.81 -15.43 14.98
C LEU A 8 12.90 -16.95 14.81
N ASP A 9 14.04 -17.55 15.16
CA ASP A 9 14.21 -19.01 15.11
C ASP A 9 13.23 -19.72 16.06
N LYS A 10 13.01 -19.19 17.27
CA LYS A 10 11.99 -19.72 18.21
C LYS A 10 10.55 -19.54 17.71
N LEU A 11 10.25 -18.46 16.97
CA LEU A 11 8.93 -18.23 16.39
C LEU A 11 8.63 -19.20 15.24
N LEU A 12 9.65 -19.63 14.48
CA LEU A 12 9.50 -20.63 13.41
C LEU A 12 9.18 -22.04 13.93
N GLU A 13 9.51 -22.34 15.19
CA GLU A 13 9.15 -23.60 15.84
C GLU A 13 7.65 -23.68 16.19
N VAL A 14 6.93 -22.54 16.14
CA VAL A 14 5.49 -22.50 16.41
C VAL A 14 4.71 -22.88 15.15
N ILE A 15 4.25 -24.14 15.11
CA ILE A 15 3.33 -24.63 14.09
C ILE A 15 2.06 -23.75 14.09
N ASN A 16 1.69 -23.19 12.92
CA ASN A 16 0.52 -22.34 12.65
C ASN A 16 0.60 -20.85 13.04
N LEU A 17 1.77 -20.21 13.03
CA LEU A 17 1.80 -18.75 13.11
C LEU A 17 1.03 -18.13 11.92
N LYS A 18 0.00 -17.34 12.23
CA LYS A 18 -0.85 -16.64 11.24
C LYS A 18 -0.65 -15.14 11.21
N LYS A 19 -0.20 -14.56 12.32
CA LYS A 19 0.00 -13.13 12.46
C LYS A 19 1.37 -12.91 13.08
N LEU A 20 2.15 -12.04 12.46
CA LEU A 20 3.44 -11.64 12.98
C LEU A 20 3.52 -10.11 12.96
N ASP A 21 3.81 -9.54 14.12
CA ASP A 21 4.02 -8.11 14.27
C ASP A 21 5.47 -7.86 14.68
N LEU A 22 6.17 -7.11 13.82
CA LEU A 22 7.57 -6.72 13.97
C LEU A 22 7.72 -5.20 13.91
N TYR A 23 6.65 -4.45 14.23
CA TYR A 23 6.65 -2.99 14.26
C TYR A 23 7.86 -2.44 15.01
N ASN A 24 8.57 -1.52 14.37
CA ASN A 24 9.68 -0.78 14.95
C ASN A 24 10.79 -1.68 15.56
N THR A 25 11.04 -2.82 14.92
CA THR A 25 12.19 -3.69 15.20
C THR A 25 13.35 -3.41 14.25
N ASN A 26 14.56 -3.94 14.51
CA ASN A 26 15.70 -3.73 13.60
C ASN A 26 15.78 -4.71 12.44
N ILE A 27 14.74 -5.53 12.20
CA ILE A 27 14.76 -6.52 11.13
C ILE A 27 14.99 -5.86 9.77
N SER A 28 15.88 -6.45 8.99
CA SER A 28 16.17 -6.05 7.61
C SER A 28 16.05 -7.21 6.62
N GLU A 29 16.14 -8.45 7.10
CA GLU A 29 16.18 -9.66 6.30
C GLU A 29 14.96 -10.54 6.58
N LEU A 30 14.24 -10.93 5.53
CA LEU A 30 13.01 -11.72 5.64
C LEU A 30 13.17 -13.18 5.21
N SER A 31 14.38 -13.61 4.84
CA SER A 31 14.65 -14.95 4.32
C SER A 31 14.09 -16.08 5.21
N LYS A 32 14.12 -15.89 6.53
CA LYS A 32 13.57 -16.80 7.54
C LYS A 32 12.04 -16.90 7.55
N LEU A 33 11.32 -15.92 7.00
CA LEU A 33 9.84 -15.94 6.89
C LEU A 33 9.33 -16.73 5.68
N LYS A 34 10.23 -17.08 4.75
CA LYS A 34 9.84 -17.70 3.48
C LYS A 34 9.08 -19.00 3.71
N GLY A 35 7.91 -19.11 3.08
CA GLY A 35 7.06 -20.30 3.15
C GLY A 35 6.20 -20.42 4.42
N LEU A 36 6.25 -19.43 5.32
CA LEU A 36 5.30 -19.39 6.43
C LEU A 36 3.87 -19.12 5.93
N ASN A 37 2.90 -19.62 6.69
CA ASN A 37 1.47 -19.48 6.37
C ASN A 37 0.86 -18.23 7.04
N LEU A 38 1.57 -17.10 6.97
CA LEU A 38 1.11 -15.84 7.56
C LEU A 38 -0.02 -15.24 6.73
N GLU A 39 -1.04 -14.74 7.43
CA GLU A 39 -2.16 -13.97 6.90
C GLU A 39 -2.04 -12.48 7.23
N TYR A 40 -1.28 -12.14 8.27
CA TYR A 40 -0.98 -10.77 8.68
C TYR A 40 0.53 -10.63 8.95
N LEU A 41 1.12 -9.59 8.40
CA LEU A 41 2.51 -9.22 8.66
C LEU A 41 2.63 -7.70 8.81
N ASN A 42 3.15 -7.26 9.95
CA ASN A 42 3.47 -5.87 10.20
C ASN A 42 5.00 -5.68 10.26
N LEU A 43 5.53 -4.89 9.32
CA LEU A 43 6.94 -4.53 9.20
C LEU A 43 7.12 -3.00 9.23
N ASP A 44 6.12 -2.27 9.71
CA ASP A 44 6.17 -0.81 9.83
C ASP A 44 7.40 -0.37 10.64
N CYS A 45 8.05 0.70 10.19
CA CYS A 45 9.22 1.30 10.83
C CYS A 45 10.40 0.31 11.00
N THR A 46 10.54 -0.68 10.13
CA THR A 46 11.70 -1.59 10.09
C THR A 46 12.73 -1.17 9.03
N LYS A 47 13.85 -1.89 8.94
CA LYS A 47 14.93 -1.62 7.96
C LYS A 47 14.79 -2.47 6.69
N VAL A 48 13.66 -3.13 6.49
CA VAL A 48 13.41 -3.99 5.33
C VAL A 48 13.44 -3.16 4.05
N SER A 49 14.12 -3.69 3.03
CA SER A 49 14.12 -3.17 1.67
C SER A 49 13.77 -4.23 0.62
N ASP A 50 14.07 -5.49 0.90
CA ASP A 50 13.76 -6.64 0.05
C ASP A 50 12.62 -7.47 0.66
N ILE A 51 11.53 -7.61 -0.09
CA ILE A 51 10.35 -8.38 0.29
C ILE A 51 10.15 -9.63 -0.57
N SER A 52 11.14 -10.06 -1.35
CA SER A 52 11.08 -11.25 -2.21
C SER A 52 10.76 -12.53 -1.44
N ALA A 53 11.12 -12.60 -0.15
CA ALA A 53 10.76 -13.72 0.72
C ALA A 53 9.24 -13.87 0.95
N LEU A 54 8.45 -12.81 0.68
CA LEU A 54 7.00 -12.80 0.84
C LEU A 54 6.22 -13.35 -0.36
N GLU A 55 6.89 -13.60 -1.48
CA GLU A 55 6.26 -14.05 -2.72
C GLU A 55 5.41 -15.31 -2.50
N GLY A 56 4.15 -15.26 -2.96
CA GLY A 56 3.21 -16.38 -2.88
C GLY A 56 2.68 -16.69 -1.48
N MET A 57 3.04 -15.91 -0.45
CA MET A 57 2.48 -16.09 0.89
C MET A 57 0.98 -15.73 0.91
N PRO A 58 0.16 -16.37 1.76
CA PRO A 58 -1.29 -16.14 1.81
C PRO A 58 -1.68 -14.88 2.61
N LEU A 59 -0.85 -13.84 2.55
CA LEU A 59 -1.06 -12.59 3.29
C LEU A 59 -2.35 -11.92 2.83
N ARG A 60 -3.17 -11.52 3.81
CA ARG A 60 -4.36 -10.68 3.65
C ARG A 60 -4.09 -9.24 4.04
N GLU A 61 -3.14 -9.02 4.93
CA GLU A 61 -2.78 -7.71 5.44
C GLU A 61 -1.26 -7.59 5.58
N LEU A 62 -0.70 -6.56 4.95
CA LEU A 62 0.73 -6.27 4.95
C LEU A 62 0.96 -4.78 5.21
N HIS A 63 1.78 -4.49 6.21
CA HIS A 63 2.18 -3.13 6.56
C HIS A 63 3.68 -2.93 6.39
N LEU A 64 4.06 -1.92 5.60
CA LEU A 64 5.43 -1.58 5.21
C LEU A 64 5.73 -0.07 5.38
N LEU A 65 4.94 0.65 6.19
CA LEU A 65 5.11 2.07 6.48
C LEU A 65 6.56 2.37 6.85
N ALA A 66 7.12 3.41 6.25
CA ALA A 66 8.46 3.91 6.57
C ALA A 66 9.56 2.83 6.48
N THR A 67 9.40 1.84 5.60
CA THR A 67 10.46 0.92 5.18
C THR A 67 11.21 1.47 3.97
N SER A 68 12.30 0.82 3.58
CA SER A 68 13.09 1.20 2.40
C SER A 68 12.70 0.43 1.13
N VAL A 69 11.55 -0.24 1.14
CA VAL A 69 11.03 -1.01 0.00
C VAL A 69 10.78 -0.09 -1.20
N SER A 70 11.18 -0.54 -2.38
CA SER A 70 10.94 0.14 -3.66
C SER A 70 10.36 -0.77 -4.74
N ASP A 71 10.64 -2.08 -4.66
CA ASP A 71 10.12 -3.09 -5.59
C ASP A 71 9.04 -3.92 -4.90
N ILE A 72 7.82 -3.85 -5.44
CA ILE A 72 6.67 -4.62 -4.96
C ILE A 72 6.18 -5.66 -5.98
N SER A 73 6.98 -5.97 -7.01
CA SER A 73 6.63 -6.96 -8.04
C SER A 73 6.29 -8.34 -7.46
N TYR A 74 6.93 -8.70 -6.35
CA TYR A 74 6.68 -9.94 -5.59
C TYR A 74 5.28 -10.02 -4.95
N LEU A 75 4.53 -8.91 -4.88
CA LEU A 75 3.17 -8.87 -4.36
C LEU A 75 2.11 -9.29 -5.40
N ARG A 76 2.49 -9.43 -6.67
CA ARG A 76 1.57 -9.67 -7.78
C ARG A 76 0.69 -10.91 -7.53
N GLY A 77 -0.63 -10.71 -7.63
CA GLY A 77 -1.61 -11.79 -7.50
C GLY A 77 -1.79 -12.31 -6.07
N MET A 78 -1.13 -11.73 -5.07
CA MET A 78 -1.34 -12.11 -3.68
C MET A 78 -2.75 -11.73 -3.21
N PRO A 79 -3.32 -12.46 -2.25
CA PRO A 79 -4.71 -12.32 -1.84
C PRO A 79 -4.94 -11.15 -0.84
N LEU A 80 -4.10 -10.11 -0.92
CA LEU A 80 -4.07 -8.95 -0.03
C LEU A 80 -5.36 -8.14 -0.13
N GLN A 81 -5.89 -7.76 1.03
CA GLN A 81 -7.06 -6.89 1.20
C GLN A 81 -6.67 -5.55 1.82
N VAL A 82 -5.59 -5.53 2.61
CA VAL A 82 -5.01 -4.33 3.22
C VAL A 82 -3.54 -4.26 2.88
N LEU A 83 -3.11 -3.12 2.34
CA LEU A 83 -1.71 -2.83 2.08
C LEU A 83 -1.38 -1.39 2.50
N ASN A 84 -0.37 -1.26 3.36
CA ASN A 84 0.20 0.03 3.74
C ASN A 84 1.61 0.14 3.17
N LEU A 85 1.83 1.11 2.29
CA LEU A 85 3.11 1.44 1.66
C LEU A 85 3.53 2.89 1.95
N ASP A 86 2.90 3.55 2.92
CA ASP A 86 3.18 4.94 3.26
C ASP A 86 4.67 5.18 3.51
N CYS A 87 5.19 6.31 3.04
CA CYS A 87 6.59 6.71 3.24
C CYS A 87 7.62 5.66 2.76
N THR A 88 7.28 4.81 1.79
CA THR A 88 8.23 3.92 1.10
C THR A 88 8.85 4.59 -0.13
N ASN A 89 9.72 3.88 -0.85
CA ASN A 89 10.29 4.35 -2.12
C ASN A 89 9.58 3.77 -3.36
N VAL A 90 8.37 3.24 -3.20
CA VAL A 90 7.60 2.58 -4.26
C VAL A 90 7.01 3.59 -5.23
N SER A 91 7.49 3.60 -6.48
CA SER A 91 6.97 4.49 -7.54
C SER A 91 6.20 3.75 -8.64
N ASP A 92 6.43 2.45 -8.81
CA ASP A 92 5.70 1.58 -9.73
C ASP A 92 4.74 0.69 -8.94
N ILE A 93 3.45 0.84 -9.20
CA ILE A 93 2.37 0.06 -8.56
C ILE A 93 1.69 -0.91 -9.52
N SER A 94 2.28 -1.21 -10.67
CA SER A 94 1.74 -2.16 -11.66
C SER A 94 1.52 -3.57 -11.10
N ALA A 95 2.25 -3.95 -10.04
CA ALA A 95 2.05 -5.20 -9.34
C ALA A 95 0.68 -5.32 -8.66
N LEU A 96 -0.01 -4.19 -8.41
CA LEU A 96 -1.30 -4.13 -7.71
C LEU A 96 -2.51 -4.36 -8.62
N GLU A 97 -2.31 -4.35 -9.94
CA GLU A 97 -3.40 -4.45 -10.92
C GLU A 97 -4.27 -5.68 -10.69
N GLY A 98 -5.58 -5.47 -10.59
CA GLY A 98 -6.57 -6.54 -10.42
C GLY A 98 -6.57 -7.23 -9.05
N MET A 99 -5.78 -6.75 -8.08
CA MET A 99 -5.76 -7.33 -6.73
C MET A 99 -7.05 -7.02 -5.95
N PRO A 100 -7.47 -7.89 -5.01
CA PRO A 100 -8.71 -7.72 -4.24
C PRO A 100 -8.56 -6.72 -3.07
N LEU A 101 -7.75 -5.68 -3.24
CA LEU A 101 -7.47 -4.69 -2.19
C LEU A 101 -8.72 -3.89 -1.85
N LYS A 102 -8.95 -3.73 -0.54
CA LYS A 102 -10.01 -2.92 0.06
C LYS A 102 -9.48 -1.63 0.67
N ARG A 103 -8.27 -1.69 1.25
CA ARG A 103 -7.58 -0.54 1.82
C ARG A 103 -6.16 -0.47 1.27
N LEU A 104 -5.82 0.68 0.69
CA LEU A 104 -4.51 0.97 0.15
C LEU A 104 -4.04 2.32 0.65
N GLN A 105 -2.87 2.35 1.29
CA GLN A 105 -2.22 3.57 1.76
C GLN A 105 -0.91 3.75 0.99
N LEU A 106 -0.79 4.88 0.28
CA LEU A 106 0.30 5.25 -0.60
C LEU A 106 0.76 6.69 -0.30
N TYR A 107 0.57 7.20 0.92
CA TYR A 107 1.03 8.53 1.30
C TYR A 107 2.53 8.65 1.07
N ASN A 108 2.94 9.68 0.33
CA ASN A 108 4.35 10.02 0.12
C ASN A 108 5.22 8.85 -0.40
N THR A 109 4.78 8.19 -1.48
CA THR A 109 5.49 7.07 -2.14
C THR A 109 6.16 7.47 -3.46
N LYS A 110 5.94 8.70 -3.93
CA LYS A 110 6.48 9.28 -5.19
C LYS A 110 5.80 8.73 -6.45
N ILE A 111 4.64 8.10 -6.33
CA ILE A 111 3.86 7.63 -7.49
C ILE A 111 3.37 8.80 -8.35
N THR A 112 3.24 8.54 -9.64
CA THR A 112 2.71 9.49 -10.64
C THR A 112 1.54 8.91 -11.42
N ASP A 113 1.54 7.59 -11.62
CA ASP A 113 0.55 6.86 -12.38
C ASP A 113 -0.25 5.96 -11.44
N ILE A 114 -1.58 6.04 -11.57
CA ILE A 114 -2.53 5.23 -10.81
C ILE A 114 -3.44 4.40 -11.71
N PHE A 115 -3.13 4.26 -13.00
CA PHE A 115 -3.86 3.38 -13.91
C PHE A 115 -4.02 1.94 -13.38
N PRO A 116 -3.02 1.33 -12.70
CA PRO A 116 -3.18 -0.01 -12.10
C PRO A 116 -4.33 -0.11 -11.08
N LEU A 117 -4.84 1.01 -10.56
CA LEU A 117 -5.96 1.04 -9.60
C LEU A 117 -7.34 0.95 -10.25
N SER A 118 -7.42 1.04 -11.58
CA SER A 118 -8.68 1.11 -12.32
C SER A 118 -9.59 -0.08 -12.05
N GLY A 119 -10.84 0.20 -11.68
CA GLY A 119 -11.87 -0.82 -11.44
C GLY A 119 -11.63 -1.72 -10.21
N MET A 120 -10.60 -1.45 -9.39
CA MET A 120 -10.34 -2.23 -8.19
C MET A 120 -11.44 -2.03 -7.12
N PRO A 121 -11.69 -3.03 -6.25
CA PRO A 121 -12.77 -2.97 -5.26
C PRO A 121 -12.41 -2.16 -4.00
N LEU A 122 -11.61 -1.10 -4.17
CA LEU A 122 -11.08 -0.26 -3.09
C LEU A 122 -12.21 0.50 -2.38
N GLU A 123 -12.17 0.50 -1.04
CA GLU A 123 -13.09 1.25 -0.19
C GLU A 123 -12.38 2.43 0.48
N ASN A 124 -11.08 2.28 0.77
CA ASN A 124 -10.24 3.29 1.39
C ASN A 124 -8.95 3.45 0.59
N LEU A 125 -8.76 4.64 0.01
CA LEU A 125 -7.58 4.97 -0.78
C LEU A 125 -6.96 6.27 -0.25
N ASP A 126 -5.68 6.20 0.10
CA ASP A 126 -4.86 7.38 0.38
C ASP A 126 -3.70 7.45 -0.62
N ILE A 127 -3.71 8.47 -1.48
CA ILE A 127 -2.65 8.76 -2.45
C ILE A 127 -2.03 10.15 -2.22
N ASN A 128 -2.16 10.67 -1.00
CA ASN A 128 -1.69 12.00 -0.61
C ASN A 128 -0.18 12.20 -0.82
N SER A 129 0.23 13.44 -1.12
CA SER A 129 1.65 13.83 -1.23
C SER A 129 2.40 13.05 -2.31
N ASN A 130 1.74 12.87 -3.45
CA ASN A 130 2.31 12.23 -4.64
C ASN A 130 2.26 13.16 -5.85
N ASN A 131 2.96 12.80 -6.93
CA ASN A 131 3.05 13.62 -8.13
C ASN A 131 1.96 13.25 -9.17
N ILE A 132 0.79 12.85 -8.70
CA ILE A 132 -0.34 12.40 -9.54
C ILE A 132 -1.04 13.63 -10.13
N TYR A 133 -1.31 13.60 -11.43
CA TYR A 133 -1.99 14.68 -12.16
C TYR A 133 -3.30 14.22 -12.83
N ASP A 134 -3.49 12.90 -13.00
CA ASP A 134 -4.68 12.31 -13.58
C ASP A 134 -5.36 11.34 -12.61
N ILE A 135 -6.66 11.53 -12.41
CA ILE A 135 -7.54 10.67 -11.62
C ILE A 135 -8.62 9.98 -12.45
N SER A 136 -8.53 10.04 -13.78
CA SER A 136 -9.40 9.27 -14.67
C SER A 136 -9.43 7.76 -14.36
N PRO A 137 -8.37 7.10 -13.84
CA PRO A 137 -8.45 5.69 -13.45
C PRO A 137 -9.43 5.42 -12.31
N LEU A 138 -9.82 6.44 -11.54
CA LEU A 138 -10.78 6.31 -10.44
C LEU A 138 -12.24 6.45 -10.89
N GLU A 139 -12.49 6.75 -12.18
CA GLU A 139 -13.83 6.95 -12.73
C GLU A 139 -14.76 5.76 -12.43
N GLY A 140 -15.96 6.05 -11.90
CA GLY A 140 -16.98 5.04 -11.59
C GLY A 140 -16.75 4.28 -10.28
N MET A 141 -15.64 4.50 -9.58
CA MET A 141 -15.34 3.86 -8.30
C MET A 141 -16.12 4.50 -7.14
N SER A 142 -16.27 3.73 -6.05
CA SER A 142 -16.99 4.15 -4.84
C SER A 142 -16.15 3.92 -3.60
N PHE A 143 -15.85 5.00 -2.89
CA PHE A 143 -14.99 5.01 -1.70
C PHE A 143 -15.79 5.37 -0.44
N LYS A 144 -15.44 4.75 0.68
CA LYS A 144 -15.75 5.27 2.01
C LYS A 144 -14.86 6.47 2.31
N LYS A 145 -13.57 6.37 1.98
CA LYS A 145 -12.60 7.45 2.15
C LYS A 145 -11.64 7.53 0.99
N LEU A 146 -11.54 8.71 0.38
CA LEU A 146 -10.61 9.03 -0.67
C LEU A 146 -9.80 10.27 -0.28
N ASN A 147 -8.48 10.13 -0.19
CA ASN A 147 -7.56 11.24 0.05
C ASN A 147 -6.67 11.45 -1.17
N ILE A 148 -6.85 12.60 -1.83
CA ILE A 148 -6.07 13.03 -3.01
C ILE A 148 -5.28 14.31 -2.74
N SER A 149 -5.14 14.68 -1.47
CA SER A 149 -4.52 15.94 -1.04
C SER A 149 -3.05 16.01 -1.44
N TYR A 150 -2.55 17.23 -1.65
CA TYR A 150 -1.16 17.51 -2.00
C TYR A 150 -0.67 16.71 -3.22
N THR A 151 -1.57 16.45 -4.16
CA THR A 151 -1.23 15.95 -5.49
C THR A 151 -1.17 17.09 -6.50
N LYS A 152 -0.91 16.78 -7.77
CA LYS A 152 -0.80 17.73 -8.89
C LYS A 152 -2.03 17.67 -9.81
N ILE A 153 -3.17 17.23 -9.28
CA ILE A 153 -4.41 17.11 -10.06
C ILE A 153 -4.93 18.51 -10.35
N GLU A 154 -5.01 18.86 -11.62
CA GLU A 154 -5.59 20.12 -12.09
C GLU A 154 -6.98 19.92 -12.72
N ASN A 155 -7.21 18.76 -13.33
CA ASN A 155 -8.49 18.41 -13.94
C ASN A 155 -9.37 17.63 -12.96
N LEU A 156 -10.31 18.35 -12.34
CA LEU A 156 -11.24 17.79 -11.36
C LEU A 156 -12.58 17.33 -11.97
N SER A 157 -12.76 17.38 -13.29
CA SER A 157 -14.01 16.95 -13.94
C SER A 157 -14.34 15.47 -13.70
N TYR A 158 -13.34 14.62 -13.44
CA TYR A 158 -13.53 13.22 -13.11
C TYR A 158 -14.18 13.01 -11.73
N LEU A 159 -14.11 13.99 -10.82
CA LEU A 159 -14.72 13.88 -9.49
C LEU A 159 -16.24 13.69 -9.56
N GLU A 160 -16.91 14.23 -10.58
CA GLU A 160 -18.36 14.05 -10.79
C GLU A 160 -18.75 12.58 -10.98
N LYS A 161 -17.79 11.75 -11.40
CA LYS A 161 -17.97 10.34 -11.67
C LYS A 161 -17.42 9.43 -10.57
N ILE A 162 -16.85 10.01 -9.51
CA ILE A 162 -16.31 9.30 -8.35
C ILE A 162 -17.28 9.48 -7.18
N LYS A 163 -17.62 8.39 -6.50
CA LYS A 163 -18.45 8.45 -5.29
C LYS A 163 -17.54 8.32 -4.07
N ALA A 164 -17.61 9.26 -3.14
CA ALA A 164 -16.86 9.19 -1.88
C ALA A 164 -17.73 9.66 -0.70
N GLU A 165 -17.78 8.89 0.39
CA GLU A 165 -18.43 9.34 1.63
C GLU A 165 -17.58 10.40 2.36
N GLU A 166 -16.26 10.22 2.35
CA GLU A 166 -15.27 11.18 2.83
C GLU A 166 -14.25 11.46 1.72
N LEU A 167 -14.15 12.73 1.30
CA LEU A 167 -13.22 13.20 0.28
C LEU A 167 -12.31 14.29 0.87
N ILE A 168 -11.00 14.05 0.84
CA ILE A 168 -9.97 14.97 1.35
C ILE A 168 -9.11 15.44 0.18
N MET A 169 -9.03 16.77 0.00
CA MET A 169 -8.41 17.43 -1.16
C MET A 169 -7.57 18.65 -0.75
N GLU A 170 -6.93 18.59 0.40
CA GLU A 170 -6.09 19.68 0.90
C GLU A 170 -4.92 19.96 -0.06
N GLY A 171 -4.53 21.23 -0.20
CA GLY A 171 -3.36 21.60 -1.01
C GLY A 171 -3.52 21.45 -2.53
N LEU A 172 -4.69 21.10 -3.06
CA LEU A 172 -4.97 21.18 -4.50
C LEU A 172 -5.19 22.62 -4.95
N ASN A 173 -4.84 22.90 -6.21
CA ASN A 173 -5.23 24.17 -6.84
C ASN A 173 -6.71 24.11 -7.23
N LEU A 174 -7.54 24.81 -6.47
CA LEU A 174 -8.99 24.82 -6.63
C LEU A 174 -9.51 25.99 -7.48
N ASP A 175 -8.62 26.79 -8.09
CA ASP A 175 -9.04 27.97 -8.87
C ASP A 175 -9.91 27.60 -10.09
N ASN A 176 -9.76 26.37 -10.58
CA ASN A 176 -10.56 25.80 -11.69
C ASN A 176 -11.90 25.20 -11.22
N LEU A 177 -12.25 25.22 -9.92
CA LEU A 177 -13.55 24.76 -9.42
C LEU A 177 -14.73 25.69 -9.81
N LYS A 178 -14.49 26.84 -10.44
CA LYS A 178 -15.55 27.82 -10.75
C LYS A 178 -16.50 27.40 -11.88
N ALA A 179 -16.45 26.14 -12.34
CA ALA A 179 -17.25 25.64 -13.45
C ALA A 179 -18.30 24.57 -13.06
N PHE A 180 -18.54 24.35 -11.76
CA PHE A 180 -19.61 23.47 -11.27
C PHE A 180 -20.91 24.25 -11.02
#